data_AF-A0AAU7JGJ1-F1
#
_entry.id   AF-A0AAU7JGJ1-F1
#
_cell.length_a   1.000
_cell.length_b   1.000
_cell.length_c   1.000
_cell.angle_alpha   90.00
_cell.angle_beta   90.00
_cell.angle_gamma   90.00
#
_symmetry.space_group_name_H-M   'P 1'
#
loop_
_entity.id
_entity.type
_entity.pdbx_description
1 polymer ?
#
loop_
_entity_poly.entity_id
_entity_poly.type
_entity_poly.pdbx_seq_one_letter_code
_entity_poly.pdbx_strand_id
1 'polypeptide(L)' 'MDHSNEKSALEAQIAIVRANISDLIEQSAAYSGAGDEDRSATRIEEQQNLLTTLQKKLEDLDRRA' A
#
# COMPACT_ATOMS: atom_id res chain seq x y z
N MET A 1 19.58 -13.20 -11.94
CA MET A 1 18.80 -12.14 -11.26
C MET A 1 18.75 -12.52 -9.79
N ASP A 2 19.13 -11.62 -8.89
CA ASP A 2 19.09 -11.91 -7.45
C ASP A 2 17.68 -11.65 -6.91
N HIS A 3 16.88 -12.72 -6.82
CA HIS A 3 15.50 -12.67 -6.34
C HIS A 3 15.40 -12.26 -4.86
N SER A 4 16.49 -12.39 -4.07
CA SER A 4 16.50 -11.98 -2.66
C SER A 4 16.44 -10.47 -2.52
N ASN A 5 17.19 -9.74 -3.35
CA ASN A 5 17.16 -8.28 -3.39
C ASN A 5 15.82 -7.75 -3.93
N GLU A 6 15.25 -8.39 -4.95
CA GLU A 6 13.92 -8.03 -5.48
C GLU A 6 12.81 -8.24 -4.43
N LYS A 7 12.87 -9.34 -3.69
CA LYS A 7 11.94 -9.63 -2.59
C LYS A 7 12.00 -8.57 -1.50
N SER A 8 13.20 -8.26 -1.01
CA SER A 8 13.37 -7.24 0.04
C SER A 8 12.88 -5.86 -0.42
N ALA A 9 13.08 -5.50 -1.69
CA ALA A 9 12.58 -4.26 -2.25
C ALA A 9 11.04 -4.22 -2.34
N LEU A 10 10.38 -5.35 -2.64
CA LEU A 10 8.92 -5.45 -2.61
C LEU A 10 8.37 -5.34 -1.19
N GLU A 11 8.99 -6.02 -0.22
CA GLU A 11 8.60 -5.96 1.18
C GLU A 11 8.72 -4.53 1.75
N ALA A 12 9.80 -3.82 1.40
CA ALA A 12 9.98 -2.41 1.79
C ALA A 12 8.89 -1.51 1.19
N GLN A 13 8.54 -1.69 -0.08
CA GLN A 13 7.45 -0.93 -0.71
C GLN A 13 6.08 -1.25 -0.09
N ILE A 14 5.81 -2.52 0.24
CA ILE A 14 4.59 -2.94 0.94
C ILE A 14 4.50 -2.25 2.31
N ALA A 15 5.61 -2.17 3.05
CA ALA A 15 5.64 -1.49 4.34
C ALA A 15 5.31 0.01 4.21
N ILE A 16 5.89 0.68 3.21
CA ILE A 16 5.60 2.10 2.93
C ILE A 16 4.13 2.32 2.58
N VAL A 17 3.56 1.51 1.69
CA VAL A 17 2.15 1.66 1.28
C VAL A 17 1.21 1.42 2.46
N ARG A 18 1.51 0.44 3.33
CA ARG A 18 0.73 0.20 4.56
C ARG A 18 0.79 1.38 5.52
N ALA A 19 1.96 1.97 5.73
CA ALA A 19 2.11 3.16 6.54
C ALA A 19 1.27 4.32 5.98
N ASN A 20 1.35 4.56 4.66
CA ASN A 20 0.55 5.59 4.00
C ASN A 20 -0.96 5.38 4.19
N ILE A 21 -1.44 4.14 4.10
CA ILE A 21 -2.87 3.83 4.34
C ILE A 21 -3.27 4.16 5.77
N SER A 22 -2.45 3.77 6.76
CA SER A 22 -2.70 4.09 8.17
C SER A 22 -2.75 5.60 8.41
N ASP A 23 -1.77 6.34 7.87
CA ASP A 23 -1.72 7.81 8.01
C ASP A 23 -2.93 8.49 7.35
N LEU A 24 -3.41 7.98 6.21
CA LEU A 24 -4.59 8.50 5.52
C LEU A 24 -5.88 8.21 6.30
N ILE A 25 -5.99 7.04 6.93
CA ILE A 25 -7.14 6.70 7.78
C ILE A 25 -7.16 7.61 9.02
N GLU A 26 -6.01 7.84 9.64
CA GLU A 26 -5.90 8.74 10.80
C GLU A 26 -6.27 10.18 10.42
N GLN A 27 -5.76 10.68 9.28
CA GLN A 27 -6.12 12.00 8.77
C GLN A 27 -7.61 12.12 8.45
N SER A 28 -8.21 11.09 7.84
CA SER A 28 -9.65 11.06 7.54
C SER A 28 -10.50 11.11 8.80
N ALA A 29 -10.07 10.43 9.87
CA ALA A 29 -10.75 10.46 11.16
C ALA A 29 -10.57 11.80 11.88
N ALA A 30 -9.45 12.49 11.68
CA ALA A 30 -9.15 13.79 12.28
C ALA A 30 -9.85 14.97 11.57
N TYR A 31 -9.99 14.90 10.23
CA TYR A 31 -10.60 15.93 9.40
C TYR A 31 -11.95 15.47 8.85
N SER A 32 -12.95 15.30 9.72
CA SER A 32 -14.33 15.00 9.32
C SER A 32 -15.03 16.25 8.80
N GLY A 33 -14.83 16.56 7.53
CA GLY A 33 -15.56 17.55 6.75
C GLY A 33 -15.90 16.95 5.39
N ALA A 34 -17.15 17.11 4.94
CA ALA A 34 -17.73 16.34 3.83
C ALA A 34 -16.95 16.35 2.49
N GLY A 35 -16.11 17.35 2.22
CA GLY A 35 -15.29 17.42 0.99
C GLY A 35 -13.92 16.75 1.09
N ASP A 36 -13.38 16.58 2.30
CA ASP A 36 -12.07 15.97 2.53
C ASP A 36 -12.17 14.46 2.74
N GLU A 37 -13.32 13.96 3.17
CA GLU A 37 -13.61 12.53 3.33
C GLU A 37 -13.60 11.79 1.98
N ASP A 38 -14.24 12.32 0.93
CA ASP A 38 -14.30 11.68 -0.40
C ASP A 38 -12.91 11.61 -1.08
N ARG A 39 -12.10 12.66 -0.92
CA ARG A 39 -10.73 12.69 -1.47
C ARG A 39 -9.82 11.71 -0.73
N SER A 40 -9.96 11.62 0.59
CA SER A 40 -9.17 10.70 1.41
C SER A 40 -9.58 9.25 1.15
N ALA A 41 -10.88 8.97 1.01
CA ALA A 41 -11.41 7.66 0.63
C ALA A 41 -10.87 7.19 -0.73
N THR A 42 -10.89 8.06 -1.74
CA THR A 42 -10.32 7.76 -3.07
C THR A 42 -8.85 7.41 -2.96
N ARG A 43 -8.08 8.19 -2.18
CA ARG A 43 -6.64 7.96 -2.02
C ARG A 43 -6.34 6.66 -1.26
N ILE A 44 -7.14 6.31 -0.26
CA ILE A 44 -7.04 5.04 0.47
C ILE A 44 -7.28 3.87 -0.49
N GLU A 45 -8.30 3.96 -1.35
CA GLU A 45 -8.61 2.93 -2.33
C GLU A 45 -7.45 2.72 -3.33
N GLU A 46 -6.85 3.80 -3.85
CA GLU A 46 -5.67 3.73 -4.70
C GLU A 46 -4.49 3.01 -4.02
N GLN A 47 -4.21 3.34 -2.76
CA GLN A 47 -3.13 2.71 -2.00
C GLN A 47 -3.44 1.22 -1.70
N GLN A 48 -4.69 0.88 -1.43
CA GLN A 48 -5.11 -0.50 -1.19
C GLN A 48 -5.00 -1.37 -2.46
N ASN A 49 -5.30 -0.79 -3.62
CA ASN A 49 -5.11 -1.44 -4.92
C ASN A 49 -3.61 -1.65 -5.24
N LEU A 50 -2.78 -0.65 -4.93
CA LEU A 50 -1.33 -0.77 -5.05
C LEU A 50 -0.77 -1.85 -4.12
N LEU A 51 -1.21 -1.88 -2.86
CA LEU A 51 -0.82 -2.89 -1.88
C LEU A 51 -1.15 -4.30 -2.40
N THR A 52 -2.37 -4.49 -2.91
CA THR A 52 -2.80 -5.77 -3.49
C THR A 52 -1.91 -6.19 -4.66
N THR A 53 -1.52 -5.25 -5.52
CA THR A 53 -0.63 -5.51 -6.65
C THR A 53 0.77 -5.91 -6.19
N LEU A 54 1.32 -5.21 -5.20
CA LEU A 54 2.64 -5.52 -4.64
C LEU A 54 2.65 -6.89 -3.93
N GLN A 55 1.59 -7.23 -3.20
CA GLN A 55 1.44 -8.53 -2.56
C GLN A 55 1.39 -9.66 -3.58
N LYS A 56 0.64 -9.50 -4.67
CA LYS A 56 0.62 -10.50 -5.77
C LYS A 56 1.99 -10.68 -6.41
N LYS A 57 2.74 -9.60 -6.61
CA LYS A 57 4.12 -9.69 -7.12
C LYS A 57 5.04 -10.44 -6.16
N LEU A 58 4.91 -10.18 -4.86
CA LEU A 58 5.68 -10.88 -3.82
C LEU A 58 5.34 -12.37 -3.80
N GLU A 59 4.07 -12.73 -3.85
CA GLU A 59 3.62 -14.12 -3.94
C GLU A 59 4.15 -14.83 -5.20
N ASP A 60 4.09 -14.16 -6.35
CA ASP A 60 4.60 -14.72 -7.61
C ASP A 60 6.11 -14.89 -7.58
N LEU A 61 6.83 -13.97 -6.94
CA LEU A 61 8.27 -14.07 -6.74
C LEU A 61 8.60 -15.26 -5.82
N ASP A 62 7.86 -15.41 -4.71
CA ASP A 62 8.04 -16.52 -3.77
C ASP A 62 7.71 -17.89 -4.39
N ARG A 63 6.80 -17.94 -5.37
CA ARG A 63 6.52 -19.18 -6.13
C ARG A 63 7.61 -19.52 -7.16
N ARG A 64 8.44 -18.55 -7.53
CA ARG A 64 9.49 -18.68 -8.58
C ARG A 64 10.89 -18.84 -8.01
N ALA A 65 11.11 -18.49 -6.74
CA ALA A 65 12.35 -18.68 -6.01
C ALA A 65 12.55 -20.15 -5.59
#